data_AF-A0A1V5BMB9-F1
#
_entry.id   AF-A0A1V5BMB9-F1
#
_cell.length_a   1.000
_cell.length_b   1.000
_cell.length_c   1.000
_cell.angle_alpha   90.00
_cell.angle_beta   90.00
_cell.angle_gamma   90.00
#
_symmetry.space_group_name_H-M   'P 1'
#
loop_
_entity.id
_entity.type
_entity.pdbx_description
1 polymer ?
#
loop_
_entity_poly.entity_id
_entity_poly.type
_entity_poly.pdbx_seq_one_letter_code
_entity_poly.pdbx_strand_id
1 'polypeptide(L)'
;MKKMADLLSNMQRPGMKEKSPAQAQKEEAVKHPLFQNAIYYEDPRKDLEEDSNLWCQMLAEADKVSDQLRKNLWDMRTWGTRIVRGKTQFVLRPDIDPTGAKAWPDREMYEEWRDKLLKPYAKQIGEILKNLFVWGESER
;
A
#
# COMPACT_ATOMS: atom_id res chain seq x y z
N MET A 1 -27.92 -50.30 15.42
CA MET A 1 -27.47 -49.23 14.50
C MET A 1 -28.17 -47.95 14.89
N LYS A 2 -27.53 -47.09 15.69
CA LYS A 2 -28.00 -45.73 15.98
C LYS A 2 -27.19 -44.76 15.11
N LYS A 3 -27.90 -43.84 14.48
CA LYS A 3 -27.48 -43.06 13.31
C LYS A 3 -26.41 -42.04 13.68
N MET A 4 -25.47 -41.80 12.76
CA MET A 4 -24.50 -40.69 12.72
C MET A 4 -25.12 -39.27 12.91
N ALA A 5 -26.45 -39.16 12.95
CA ALA A 5 -27.19 -37.93 13.16
C ALA A 5 -27.06 -37.37 14.60
N ASP A 6 -26.89 -38.22 15.62
CA ASP A 6 -26.80 -37.75 17.02
C ASP A 6 -25.43 -37.15 17.37
N LEU A 7 -24.38 -37.49 16.62
CA LEU A 7 -23.01 -36.95 16.81
C LEU A 7 -22.83 -35.54 16.22
N LEU A 8 -23.70 -35.10 15.32
CA LEU A 8 -23.65 -33.77 14.69
C LEU A 8 -24.51 -32.72 15.41
N SER A 9 -25.32 -33.14 16.39
CA SER A 9 -26.23 -32.26 17.15
C SER A 9 -25.50 -31.34 18.14
N ASN A 10 -24.33 -31.76 18.66
CA ASN A 10 -23.60 -31.05 19.72
C ASN A 10 -22.35 -30.29 19.28
N MET A 11 -22.10 -30.14 17.97
CA MET A 11 -21.09 -29.20 17.48
C MET A 11 -21.74 -27.87 17.13
N GLN A 12 -21.83 -26.98 18.10
CA GLN A 12 -22.04 -25.57 17.84
C GLN A 12 -20.86 -25.07 16.99
N ARG A 13 -21.11 -24.80 15.70
CA ARG A 13 -20.15 -24.07 14.87
C ARG A 13 -19.86 -22.73 15.55
N PRO A 14 -18.59 -22.35 15.79
CA PRO A 14 -18.25 -21.02 16.24
C PRO A 14 -18.92 -20.01 15.31
N GLY A 15 -19.72 -19.14 15.91
CA GLY A 15 -20.73 -18.35 15.21
C GLY A 15 -20.21 -17.68 13.95
N MET A 16 -20.97 -17.86 12.87
CA MET A 16 -21.16 -16.78 11.90
C MET A 16 -21.74 -15.60 12.69
N LYS A 17 -20.87 -14.76 13.24
CA LYS A 17 -21.28 -13.40 13.59
C LYS A 17 -21.61 -12.75 12.26
N GLU A 18 -22.89 -12.55 11.99
CA GLU A 18 -23.31 -11.58 10.99
C GLU A 18 -22.60 -10.26 11.36
N LYS A 19 -21.63 -9.88 10.53
CA LYS A 19 -20.87 -8.65 10.73
C LYS A 19 -21.88 -7.50 10.76
N SER A 20 -21.80 -6.63 11.77
CA SER A 20 -22.67 -5.45 11.85
C SER A 20 -22.52 -4.60 10.58
N PRO A 21 -23.56 -3.86 10.14
CA PRO A 21 -23.50 -3.00 8.95
C PRO A 21 -22.31 -2.01 8.96
N ALA A 22 -21.86 -1.60 10.14
CA ALA A 22 -20.68 -0.75 10.32
C ALA A 22 -19.34 -1.42 9.95
N GLN A 23 -19.27 -2.75 9.98
CA GLN A 23 -18.08 -3.51 9.54
C GLN A 23 -18.13 -3.81 8.03
N ALA A 24 -19.33 -4.00 7.45
CA ALA A 24 -19.50 -4.09 6.01
C ALA A 24 -19.19 -2.75 5.30
N GLN A 25 -19.41 -1.62 5.97
CA GLN A 25 -19.04 -0.28 5.47
C GLN A 25 -17.53 0.02 5.51
N LYS A 26 -16.72 -0.73 6.30
CA LYS A 26 -15.25 -0.62 6.25
C LYS A 26 -14.60 -1.55 5.22
N GLU A 27 -15.35 -2.52 4.71
CA GLU A 27 -14.96 -3.44 3.62
C GLU A 27 -15.50 -2.98 2.25
N GLU A 28 -16.07 -1.77 2.15
CA GLU A 28 -16.10 -1.06 0.87
C GLU A 28 -14.65 -0.78 0.48
N ALA A 29 -14.04 -1.76 -0.19
CA ALA A 29 -12.83 -1.61 -0.97
C ALA A 29 -12.85 -0.22 -1.58
N VAL A 30 -11.89 0.61 -1.18
CA VAL A 30 -11.75 2.00 -1.62
C VAL A 30 -11.92 2.01 -3.13
N LYS A 31 -13.11 2.41 -3.61
CA LYS A 31 -13.42 2.50 -5.04
C LYS A 31 -12.71 3.73 -5.56
N HIS A 32 -11.39 3.61 -5.71
CA HIS A 32 -10.59 4.66 -6.31
C HIS A 32 -10.94 4.71 -7.80
N PRO A 33 -11.16 5.90 -8.37
CA PRO A 33 -11.37 6.06 -9.81
C PRO A 33 -10.15 5.65 -10.67
N LEU A 34 -9.02 5.28 -10.06
CA LEU A 34 -7.86 4.70 -10.75
C LEU A 34 -7.88 3.16 -10.75
N PHE A 35 -8.66 2.54 -9.87
CA PHE A 35 -8.87 1.08 -9.81
C PHE A 35 -10.05 0.63 -10.70
N GLN A 36 -10.32 1.36 -11.81
CA GLN A 36 -11.37 1.00 -12.78
C GLN A 36 -11.19 -0.42 -13.36
N ASN A 37 -9.99 -1.01 -13.23
CA ASN A 37 -9.67 -2.37 -13.66
C ASN A 37 -9.52 -3.40 -12.50
N ALA A 38 -9.98 -3.09 -11.28
CA ALA A 38 -9.98 -4.01 -10.12
C ALA A 38 -8.61 -4.51 -9.63
N ILE A 39 -7.49 -3.93 -10.05
CA ILE A 39 -6.18 -4.23 -9.46
C ILE A 39 -6.03 -3.41 -8.17
N TYR A 40 -6.24 -4.07 -7.04
CA TYR A 40 -6.00 -3.49 -5.72
C TYR A 40 -4.57 -3.85 -5.30
N TYR A 41 -3.74 -2.84 -5.06
CA TYR A 41 -2.45 -3.04 -4.43
C TYR A 41 -2.59 -2.94 -2.93
N GLU A 42 -1.98 -3.89 -2.25
CA GLU A 42 -1.80 -3.87 -0.81
C GLU A 42 -0.43 -3.27 -0.52
N ASP A 43 -0.36 -2.30 0.40
CA ASP A 43 0.90 -1.73 0.83
C ASP A 43 1.74 -2.78 1.57
N PRO A 44 3.00 -3.04 1.16
CA PRO A 44 3.88 -3.97 1.86
C PRO A 44 4.22 -3.55 3.29
N ARG A 45 3.99 -2.28 3.66
CA ARG A 45 4.24 -1.74 5.00
C ARG A 45 2.95 -1.19 5.62
N LYS A 46 2.03 -2.10 5.92
CA LYS A 46 0.77 -1.77 6.63
C LYS A 46 0.99 -1.11 8.00
N ASP A 47 2.16 -1.29 8.59
CA ASP A 47 2.56 -0.60 9.83
C ASP A 47 2.81 0.90 9.64
N LEU A 48 2.98 1.37 8.40
CA LEU A 48 3.22 2.76 8.02
C LEU A 48 1.95 3.36 7.38
N GLU A 49 0.89 3.48 8.18
CA GLU A 49 -0.45 3.80 7.68
C GLU A 49 -0.60 5.20 7.05
N GLU A 50 0.25 6.16 7.43
CA GLU A 50 0.04 7.59 7.12
C GLU A 50 0.06 7.90 5.62
N ASP A 51 0.91 7.21 4.86
CA ASP A 51 1.07 7.39 3.42
C ASP A 51 0.65 6.14 2.62
N SER A 52 0.02 5.16 3.27
CA SER A 52 -0.30 3.87 2.67
C SER A 52 -1.21 4.01 1.44
N ASN A 53 -2.23 4.87 1.53
CA ASN A 53 -3.12 5.16 0.40
C ASN A 53 -2.38 5.78 -0.80
N LEU A 54 -1.34 6.59 -0.56
CA LEU A 54 -0.51 7.18 -1.62
C LEU A 54 0.38 6.12 -2.26
N TRP A 55 0.89 5.16 -1.48
CA TRP A 55 1.65 4.03 -2.01
C TRP A 55 0.82 3.11 -2.87
N CYS A 56 -0.40 2.77 -2.46
CA CYS A 56 -1.31 1.97 -3.28
C CYS A 56 -1.57 2.64 -4.64
N GLN A 57 -1.79 3.96 -4.65
CA GLN A 57 -1.91 4.74 -5.89
C GLN A 57 -0.62 4.69 -6.73
N MET A 58 0.53 4.93 -6.10
CA MET A 58 1.83 4.96 -6.79
C MET A 58 2.16 3.62 -7.44
N LEU A 59 1.90 2.50 -6.77
CA LEU A 59 2.12 1.15 -7.30
C LEU A 59 1.17 0.85 -8.47
N ALA A 60 -0.09 1.27 -8.38
CA ALA A 60 -1.06 1.11 -9.45
C ALA A 60 -0.68 1.88 -10.72
N GLU A 61 -0.22 3.12 -10.57
CA GLU A 61 0.25 3.91 -11.73
C GLU A 61 1.58 3.38 -12.27
N ALA A 62 2.49 2.93 -11.41
CA ALA A 62 3.75 2.34 -11.83
C ALA A 62 3.56 1.05 -12.65
N ASP A 63 2.58 0.21 -12.31
CA ASP A 63 2.28 -1.02 -13.04
C ASP A 63 1.85 -0.77 -14.49
N LYS A 64 1.11 0.33 -14.72
CA LYS A 64 0.73 0.78 -16.08
C LYS A 64 1.93 1.18 -16.93
N VAL A 65 3.02 1.61 -16.29
CA VAL A 65 4.26 2.04 -16.96
C VAL A 65 5.20 0.86 -17.20
N SER A 66 5.48 0.08 -16.15
CA SER A 66 6.40 -1.05 -16.19
C SER A 66 6.31 -1.90 -14.93
N ASP A 67 6.19 -3.22 -15.09
CA ASP A 67 6.28 -4.18 -13.99
C ASP A 67 7.60 -4.03 -13.18
N GLN A 68 8.71 -3.69 -13.84
CA GLN A 68 9.99 -3.47 -13.17
C GLN A 68 9.99 -2.20 -12.31
N LEU A 69 9.39 -1.11 -12.79
CA LEU A 69 9.25 0.13 -12.00
C LEU A 69 8.39 -0.13 -10.76
N ARG A 70 7.27 -0.85 -10.91
CA ARG A 70 6.43 -1.23 -9.78
C ARG A 70 7.20 -2.05 -8.75
N LYS A 71 7.95 -3.07 -9.18
CA LYS A 71 8.80 -3.88 -8.29
C LYS A 71 9.85 -3.04 -7.57
N ASN A 72 10.53 -2.15 -8.29
CA ASN A 72 11.50 -1.23 -7.69
C ASN A 72 10.86 -0.36 -6.60
N LEU A 73 9.69 0.21 -6.86
CA LEU A 73 8.96 1.04 -5.88
C LEU A 73 8.46 0.23 -4.68
N TRP A 74 8.03 -1.01 -4.90
CA TRP A 74 7.69 -1.95 -3.83
C TRP A 74 8.88 -2.20 -2.90
N ASP A 75 10.06 -2.43 -3.45
CA ASP A 75 11.29 -2.60 -2.67
C ASP A 75 11.60 -1.33 -1.87
N MET A 76 11.54 -0.15 -2.51
CA MET A 76 11.76 1.12 -1.82
C MET A 76 10.80 1.31 -0.63
N ARG A 77 9.52 0.97 -0.79
CA ARG A 77 8.52 1.03 0.29
C ARG A 77 8.84 0.04 1.41
N THR A 78 9.18 -1.19 1.05
CA THR A 78 9.54 -2.23 2.03
C THR A 78 10.65 -1.77 2.97
N TRP A 79 11.65 -1.07 2.43
CA TRP A 79 12.76 -0.48 3.17
C TRP A 79 12.42 0.82 3.92
N GLY A 80 11.14 1.22 4.00
CA GLY A 80 10.71 2.37 4.79
C GLY A 80 10.79 3.71 4.05
N THR A 81 10.77 3.70 2.72
CA THR A 81 10.55 4.95 1.97
C THR A 81 9.11 5.41 2.16
N ARG A 82 8.94 6.70 2.42
CA ARG A 82 7.64 7.38 2.53
C ARG A 82 7.39 8.34 1.38
N ILE A 83 6.11 8.53 1.06
CA ILE A 83 5.62 9.62 0.22
C ILE A 83 5.16 10.75 1.14
N VAL A 84 5.78 11.91 1.02
CA VAL A 84 5.46 13.09 1.82
C VAL A 84 5.06 14.25 0.93
N ARG A 85 4.23 15.16 1.47
CA ARG A 85 3.86 16.39 0.75
C ARG A 85 5.08 17.34 0.69
N GLY A 86 5.57 17.60 -0.52
CA GLY A 86 6.54 18.65 -0.79
C GLY A 86 5.87 20.00 -1.00
N LYS A 87 6.64 21.03 -1.39
CA LYS A 87 6.12 22.38 -1.62
C LYS A 87 5.10 22.46 -2.76
N THR A 88 5.32 21.70 -3.83
CA THR A 88 4.53 21.77 -5.07
C THR A 88 3.90 20.44 -5.47
N GLN A 89 4.42 19.33 -4.97
CA GLN A 89 4.01 17.96 -5.31
C GLN A 89 4.46 17.00 -4.21
N PHE A 90 4.01 15.75 -4.27
CA PHE A 90 4.51 14.69 -3.41
C PHE A 90 5.97 14.32 -3.75
N VAL A 91 6.72 13.88 -2.76
CA VAL A 91 8.11 13.46 -2.92
C VAL A 91 8.41 12.22 -2.09
N LEU A 92 9.39 11.42 -2.55
CA LEU A 92 9.90 10.28 -1.80
C LEU A 92 10.94 10.72 -0.76
N ARG A 93 10.85 10.20 0.46
CA ARG A 93 11.80 10.41 1.54
C ARG A 93 12.05 9.11 2.30
N PRO A 94 13.30 8.79 2.67
CA PRO A 94 13.55 7.63 3.52
C PRO A 94 13.21 7.95 4.97
N ASP A 95 12.64 6.97 5.67
CA ASP A 95 12.87 6.86 7.11
C ASP A 95 14.26 6.24 7.32
N ILE A 96 14.98 6.75 8.32
CA ILE A 96 16.32 6.25 8.69
C ILE A 96 16.23 5.57 10.05
N ASP A 97 16.67 4.32 10.09
CA ASP A 97 16.80 3.51 11.30
C ASP A 97 18.23 2.95 11.32
N PRO A 98 19.16 3.51 12.10
CA PRO A 98 20.56 3.06 12.17
C PRO A 98 20.75 1.58 12.53
N THR A 99 19.72 0.92 13.10
CA THR A 99 19.77 -0.51 13.38
C THR A 99 19.49 -1.37 12.15
N GLY A 100 18.95 -0.78 11.08
CA GLY A 100 18.53 -1.46 9.84
C GLY A 100 17.32 -2.37 10.02
N ALA A 101 16.65 -2.34 11.18
CA ALA A 101 15.60 -3.29 11.51
C ALA A 101 14.25 -2.93 10.88
N LYS A 102 13.94 -1.63 10.75
CA LYS A 102 12.63 -1.15 10.30
C LYS A 102 12.67 -0.25 9.07
N ALA A 103 13.82 0.32 8.75
CA ALA A 103 13.97 1.25 7.64
C ALA A 103 15.41 1.24 7.11
N TRP A 104 15.75 2.20 6.24
CA TRP A 104 17.10 2.35 5.70
C TRP A 104 18.12 2.58 6.83
N PRO A 105 19.28 1.89 6.82
CA PRO A 105 20.30 2.04 7.87
C PRO A 105 20.87 3.45 7.89
N ASP A 106 21.04 4.05 6.71
CA ASP A 106 21.53 5.41 6.55
C ASP A 106 21.03 6.01 5.23
N ARG A 107 21.31 7.31 5.07
CA ARG A 107 20.93 8.07 3.88
C ARG A 107 21.74 7.68 2.65
N GLU A 108 23.00 7.30 2.82
CA GLU A 108 23.90 7.00 1.71
C GLU A 108 23.42 5.75 0.96
N MET A 109 23.09 4.69 1.70
CA MET A 109 22.51 3.47 1.17
C MET A 109 21.17 3.73 0.48
N TYR A 110 20.29 4.56 1.08
CA TYR A 110 19.05 4.97 0.41
C TYR A 110 19.34 5.66 -0.94
N GLU A 111 20.31 6.59 -0.98
CA GLU A 111 20.62 7.34 -2.19
C GLU A 111 21.23 6.46 -3.28
N GLU A 112 22.09 5.50 -2.93
CA GLU A 112 22.63 4.50 -3.85
C GLU A 112 21.51 3.70 -4.52
N TRP A 113 20.62 3.11 -3.72
CA TRP A 113 19.53 2.28 -4.23
C TRP A 113 18.48 3.11 -4.97
N ARG A 114 18.15 4.31 -4.50
CA ARG A 114 17.30 5.26 -5.22
C ARG A 114 17.87 5.56 -6.61
N ASP A 115 19.16 5.84 -6.71
CA ASP A 115 19.78 6.16 -7.99
C ASP A 115 19.82 4.95 -8.93
N LYS A 116 20.07 3.75 -8.40
CA LYS A 116 20.06 2.52 -9.19
C LYS A 116 18.66 2.13 -9.67
N LEU A 117 17.66 2.20 -8.79
CA LEU A 117 16.32 1.66 -9.04
C LEU A 117 15.37 2.68 -9.67
N LEU A 118 15.46 3.96 -9.27
CA LEU A 118 14.45 4.97 -9.61
C LEU A 118 14.93 5.95 -10.69
N LYS A 119 16.23 6.23 -10.78
CA LYS A 119 16.77 7.20 -11.77
C LYS A 119 16.44 6.86 -13.23
N PRO A 120 16.44 5.59 -13.68
CA PRO A 120 16.01 5.24 -15.04
C PRO A 120 14.56 5.64 -15.34
N TYR A 121 13.73 5.78 -14.31
CA TYR A 121 12.30 6.08 -14.39
C TYR A 121 11.96 7.46 -13.82
N ALA A 122 12.93 8.35 -13.65
CA ALA A 122 12.76 9.62 -12.93
C ALA A 122 11.62 10.48 -13.52
N LYS A 123 11.46 10.47 -14.85
CA LYS A 123 10.39 11.21 -15.53
C LYS A 123 9.01 10.65 -15.17
N GLN A 124 8.83 9.33 -15.29
CA GLN A 124 7.58 8.63 -15.02
C GLN A 124 7.21 8.75 -13.55
N ILE A 125 8.16 8.57 -12.64
CA ILE A 125 7.96 8.77 -11.20
C ILE A 125 7.50 10.20 -10.91
N GLY A 126 8.12 11.19 -11.55
CA GLY A 126 7.72 12.59 -11.42
C GLY A 126 6.30 12.86 -11.91
N GLU A 127 5.85 12.21 -12.98
CA GLU A 127 4.46 12.31 -13.47
C GLU A 127 3.48 11.64 -12.50
N ILE A 128 3.82 10.46 -11.98
CA ILE A 128 3.01 9.73 -10.99
C ILE A 128 2.84 10.58 -9.72
N LEU A 129 3.93 11.10 -9.15
CA LEU A 129 3.92 11.89 -7.91
C LEU A 129 3.08 13.17 -8.02
N LYS A 130 2.96 13.76 -9.21
CA LYS A 130 2.09 14.93 -9.45
C LYS A 130 0.61 14.59 -9.40
N ASN A 131 0.27 13.36 -9.81
CA ASN A 131 -1.11 12.91 -9.94
C ASN A 131 -1.64 12.22 -8.67
N LEU A 132 -0.79 11.96 -7.68
CA LEU A 132 -1.21 11.46 -6.37
C LEU A 132 -2.08 12.48 -5.64
N PHE A 133 -3.00 12.01 -4.81
CA PHE A 133 -3.83 12.85 -3.96
C PHE A 133 -4.21 12.15 -2.64
N VAL A 134 -4.50 12.96 -1.62
CA VAL A 134 -4.98 12.48 -0.31
C VAL A 134 -6.50 12.33 -0.38
N TRP A 135 -7.00 11.18 0.07
CA TRP A 135 -8.43 10.93 0.18
C TRP A 135 -9.02 11.64 1.40
N GLY A 136 -10.13 12.35 1.23
CA GLY A 136 -10.85 13.03 2.32
C GLY A 136 -10.51 14.51 2.49
N GLU A 137 -9.52 15.04 1.76
CA GLU A 137 -9.38 16.48 1.56
C GLU A 137 -10.23 16.88 0.34
N SER A 138 -11.53 17.08 0.56
CA SER A 138 -12.32 17.89 -0.37
C SER A 138 -11.70 19.28 -0.39
N GLU A 139 -11.32 19.75 -1.57
CA GLU A 139 -10.84 21.10 -1.85
C GLU A 139 -11.60 22.12 -0.98
N ARG A 140 -10.88 22.79 -0.08
CA ARG A 140 -11.33 24.02 0.56
C ARG A 140 -10.78 25.20 -0.20
#